data_AF-M3HUD3-F1
#
_entry.id   AF-M3HUD3-F1
#
_cell.length_a   1.000
_cell.length_b   1.000
_cell.length_c   1.000
_cell.angle_alpha   90.00
_cell.angle_beta   90.00
_cell.angle_gamma   90.00
#
_symmetry.space_group_name_H-M   'P 1'
#
loop_
_entity.id
_entity.type
_entity.pdbx_description
1 polymer ?
#
loop_
_entity_poly.entity_id
_entity_poly.type
_entity_poly.pdbx_seq_one_letter_code
_entity_poly.pdbx_strand_id
1 'polypeptide(L)' 'MKGPINNGYPNELWSTYRVSEIIRKEFGVTYHQDYVGTLLHQLGFSYQKPKRRALERNESSVKTWKTETWPDIKKSRE' A
#
# COMPACT_ATOMS: atom_id res chain seq x y z
N MET A 1 -1.31 -1.16 -15.91
CA MET A 1 -0.57 -2.23 -15.19
C MET A 1 -1.58 -3.05 -14.39
N LYS A 2 -1.59 -4.38 -14.50
CA LYS A 2 -2.53 -5.23 -13.74
C LYS A 2 -2.07 -5.31 -12.28
N GLY A 3 -2.93 -4.92 -11.33
CA GLY A 3 -2.64 -5.01 -9.89
C GLY A 3 -2.74 -6.46 -9.35
N PRO A 4 -2.42 -6.70 -8.07
CA PRO A 4 -2.54 -8.01 -7.43
C PRO A 4 -3.92 -8.66 -7.60
N ILE A 5 -5.01 -7.89 -7.50
CA ILE A 5 -6.36 -8.42 -7.65
C ILE A 5 -6.59 -8.97 -9.06
N ASN A 6 -6.10 -8.27 -10.09
CA ASN A 6 -6.17 -8.75 -11.47
C ASN A 6 -5.28 -9.99 -11.73
N ASN A 7 -4.37 -10.32 -10.80
CA ASN A 7 -3.56 -11.55 -10.82
C ASN A 7 -4.14 -12.66 -9.95
N GLY A 8 -5.36 -12.48 -9.40
CA GLY A 8 -6.08 -13.50 -8.61
C GLY A 8 -5.80 -13.45 -7.11
N TYR A 9 -5.16 -12.40 -6.60
CA TYR A 9 -4.89 -12.27 -5.17
C TYR A 9 -6.03 -11.56 -4.42
N PRO A 10 -6.26 -11.88 -3.13
CA PRO A 10 -7.42 -11.37 -2.37
C PRO A 10 -7.33 -9.90 -1.98
N ASN A 11 -6.17 -9.25 -2.16
CA ASN A 11 -5.97 -7.85 -1.82
C ASN A 11 -4.87 -7.22 -2.69
N GLU A 12 -4.80 -5.89 -2.67
CA GLU A 12 -3.84 -5.05 -3.42
C GLU A 12 -2.39 -5.10 -2.91
N LEU A 13 -2.03 -6.07 -2.07
CA LEU A 13 -0.67 -6.17 -1.52
C LEU A 13 0.24 -7.00 -2.42
N TRP A 14 1.45 -6.49 -2.69
CA TRP A 14 2.52 -7.30 -3.24
C TRP A 14 3.38 -7.87 -2.11
N SER A 15 3.51 -9.19 -2.08
CA SER A 15 4.55 -9.87 -1.29
C SER A 15 5.58 -10.47 -2.23
N THR A 16 6.80 -10.70 -1.74
CA THR A 16 7.87 -11.35 -2.51
C THR A 16 7.45 -12.72 -3.02
N TYR A 17 6.65 -13.47 -2.24
CA TYR A 17 6.04 -14.72 -2.66
C TYR A 17 5.09 -14.56 -3.87
N ARG A 18 4.20 -13.55 -3.85
CA ARG A 18 3.29 -13.31 -4.99
C ARG A 18 4.07 -12.93 -6.24
N VAL A 19 5.13 -12.13 -6.07
CA VAL A 19 6.01 -11.77 -7.17
C VAL A 19 6.78 -12.99 -7.69
N SER A 20 7.27 -13.90 -6.84
CA SER A 20 7.95 -15.13 -7.30
C SER A 20 7.02 -16.02 -8.12
N GLU A 21 5.74 -16.11 -7.74
CA GLU A 21 4.75 -16.90 -8.46
C GLU A 21 4.43 -16.31 -9.84
N ILE A 22 4.35 -14.97 -9.94
CA ILE A 22 4.22 -14.31 -11.26
C ILE A 22 5.46 -14.53 -12.10
N ILE A 23 6.66 -14.40 -11.54
CA ILE A 23 7.90 -14.64 -12.29
C ILE A 23 7.94 -16.07 -12.84
N ARG A 24 7.54 -17.04 -12.03
CA ARG A 24 7.41 -18.44 -12.44
C ARG A 24 6.39 -18.61 -13.58
N LYS A 25 5.23 -17.99 -13.47
CA LYS A 25 4.14 -18.12 -14.45
C LYS A 25 4.46 -17.47 -15.78
N GLU A 26 5.05 -16.28 -15.77
CA GLU A 26 5.29 -15.47 -16.97
C GLU A 26 6.62 -15.83 -17.66
N PHE A 27 7.65 -16.18 -16.89
CA PHE A 27 9.00 -16.41 -17.43
C PHE A 27 9.49 -17.86 -17.28
N GLY A 28 8.77 -18.73 -16.56
CA GLY A 28 9.18 -20.12 -16.32
C GLY A 28 10.35 -20.28 -15.36
N VAL A 29 10.84 -19.19 -14.74
CA VAL A 29 12.00 -19.19 -13.85
C VAL A 29 11.57 -19.29 -12.40
N THR A 30 12.26 -20.13 -11.62
CA THR A 30 12.02 -20.26 -10.18
C THR A 30 12.98 -19.38 -9.39
N TYR A 31 12.44 -18.44 -8.61
CA TYR A 31 13.20 -17.71 -7.60
C TYR A 31 12.73 -18.08 -6.20
N HIS A 32 13.67 -18.14 -5.26
CA HIS A 32 13.33 -18.13 -3.83
C HIS A 32 12.82 -16.73 -3.43
N GLN A 33 11.82 -16.67 -2.55
CA GLN A 33 11.19 -15.42 -2.12
C GLN A 33 12.18 -14.39 -1.55
N ASP A 34 13.24 -14.85 -0.88
CA ASP A 34 14.25 -13.97 -0.30
C ASP A 34 15.07 -13.24 -1.38
N TYR A 35 15.36 -13.92 -2.49
CA TYR A 35 16.08 -13.31 -3.62
C TYR A 35 15.20 -12.34 -4.40
N VAL A 36 13.89 -12.56 -4.43
CA VAL A 36 12.95 -11.63 -5.11
C VAL A 36 13.00 -10.25 -4.48
N GLY A 37 13.12 -10.15 -3.15
CA GLY A 37 13.28 -8.86 -2.47
C GLY A 37 14.52 -8.10 -2.96
N THR A 38 15.66 -8.78 -3.00
CA THR A 38 16.92 -8.21 -3.50
C THR A 38 16.84 -7.83 -4.99
N LEU A 39 16.25 -8.68 -5.83
CA LEU A 39 16.03 -8.41 -7.25
C LEU A 39 15.18 -7.15 -7.45
N LEU A 40 14.08 -7.03 -6.71
CA LEU A 40 13.20 -5.86 -6.78
C LEU A 40 13.95 -4.58 -6.38
N HIS A 41 14.76 -4.61 -5.33
CA HIS A 41 15.60 -3.48 -4.95
C HIS A 41 16.62 -3.10 -6.03
N GLN A 42 17.26 -4.07 -6.68
CA GLN A 42 18.19 -3.83 -7.79
C GLN A 42 17.50 -3.19 -9.00
N LEU A 43 16.23 -3.53 -9.22
CA LEU A 43 15.37 -2.93 -10.25
C LEU A 43 14.80 -1.56 -9.83
N GLY A 44 15.17 -1.03 -8.66
CA GLY A 44 14.71 0.27 -8.15
C GLY A 44 13.33 0.26 -7.50
N PHE A 45 12.72 -0.91 -7.31
CA PHE A 45 11.49 -1.01 -6.53
C PHE A 45 11.78 -0.83 -5.05
N SER A 46 10.93 -0.06 -4.38
CA SER A 46 10.94 0.09 -2.92
C SER A 46 9.68 -0.49 -2.32
N TYR A 47 9.80 -1.00 -1.09
CA TYR A 47 8.67 -1.51 -0.33
C TYR A 47 7.59 -0.43 -0.15
N GLN A 48 6.41 -0.66 -0.71
CA GLN A 48 5.28 0.25 -0.59
C GLN A 48 4.44 -0.12 0.63
N LYS A 49 4.54 0.68 1.69
CA LYS A 49 3.64 0.54 2.85
C LYS A 49 2.24 1.03 2.48
N PRO A 50 1.21 0.20 2.65
CA PRO A 50 -0.17 0.65 2.50
C PRO A 50 -0.42 1.82 3.46
N LYS A 51 -1.13 2.84 2.99
CA LYS A 51 -1.59 3.91 3.87
C LYS A 51 -2.52 3.29 4.91
N ARG A 52 -2.10 3.27 6.18
CA ARG A 52 -2.95 2.86 7.30
C ARG A 52 -4.11 3.85 7.40
N ARG A 53 -5.33 3.37 7.16
CA ARG A 53 -6.56 4.08 7.46
C ARG A 53 -7.23 3.41 8.65
N ALA A 54 -7.63 4.20 9.65
CA ALA A 54 -8.44 3.70 10.75
C ALA A 54 -9.80 3.23 10.21
N LEU A 55 -10.32 2.13 10.75
CA LEU A 55 -11.63 1.59 10.34
C LEU A 55 -12.76 2.60 10.61
N GLU A 56 -12.65 3.35 11.70
CA GLU A 56 -13.61 4.37 12.12
C GLU A 56 -13.49 5.70 11.34
N ARG A 57 -12.52 5.80 10.41
CA ARG A 57 -12.25 7.06 9.72
C ARG A 57 -13.42 7.45 8.82
N ASN A 58 -14.14 8.48 9.24
CA ASN A 58 -15.17 9.13 8.44
C ASN A 58 -14.61 10.39 7.76
N GLU A 59 -14.52 10.37 6.42
CA GLU A 59 -13.99 11.50 5.64
C GLU A 59 -14.85 12.77 5.78
N SER A 60 -16.16 12.67 6.04
CA SER A 60 -17.00 13.86 6.28
C SER A 60 -16.67 14.49 7.64
N SER A 61 -16.56 13.69 8.70
CA SER A 61 -16.15 14.16 10.03
C SER A 61 -14.74 14.76 10.03
N VAL A 62 -13.80 14.17 9.28
CA VAL A 62 -12.45 14.72 9.09
C VAL A 62 -12.49 16.07 8.39
N LYS A 63 -13.36 16.24 7.38
CA LYS A 63 -13.52 17.50 6.66
C LYS A 63 -14.08 18.58 7.59
N THR A 64 -15.20 18.30 8.25
CA THR A 64 -15.85 19.22 9.21
C THR A 64 -14.88 19.64 10.32
N TRP A 65 -14.16 18.69 10.91
CA TRP A 65 -13.20 19.00 11.97
C TRP A 65 -12.08 19.94 11.49
N LYS A 66 -11.57 19.76 10.26
CA LYS A 66 -10.54 20.63 9.69
C LYS A 66 -11.04 22.04 9.35
N THR A 67 -12.29 22.18 8.92
CA THR A 67 -12.85 23.45 8.45
C THR A 67 -13.46 24.29 9.56
N GLU A 68 -14.05 23.64 10.57
CA GLU A 68 -14.83 24.32 11.62
C GLU A 68 -14.09 24.22 12.96
N THR A 69 -13.89 23.00 13.44
CA THR A 69 -13.37 22.76 14.80
C THR A 69 -11.92 23.22 14.98
N TRP A 70 -11.06 22.95 14.00
CA TRP A 70 -9.63 23.27 14.10
C TRP A 70 -9.34 24.78 14.10
N PRO A 71 -9.93 25.60 13.20
CA PRO A 71 -9.81 27.05 13.27
C PRO A 71 -10.34 27.65 14.57
N ASP A 72 -11.46 27.14 15.11
CA ASP A 72 -12.06 27.67 16.33
C ASP A 72 -11.22 27.37 17.58
N ILE A 73 -10.67 26.15 17.69
CA ILE A 73 -9.71 25.81 18.75
C ILE A 73 -8.45 26.69 18.67
N LYS A 74 -7.98 26.99 17.46
CA LYS A 74 -6.79 27.85 17.27
C LYS A 74 -7.05 29.32 17.65
N LYS A 75 -8.29 29.80 17.50
CA LYS A 75 -8.70 31.16 17.89
C LYS A 75 -8.94 31.29 19.40
N SER A 76 -9.40 30.23 20.07
CA SER A 76 -9.76 30.21 21.49
C SER A 76 -8.56 30.18 22.47
N ARG A 77 -7.36 30.59 22.06
CA ARG A 77 -6.20 30.63 22.96
C ARG A 77 -5.89 32.08 23.35
N GLU A 78 -6.73 32.62 24.22
CA GLU A 78 -6.46 33.72 25.15
C GLU A 78 -6.81 33.27 26.57
#